data_AF-A0A5J5D235-F1
#
_entry.id   AF-A0A5J5D235-F1
#
_cell.length_a   1.000
_cell.length_b   1.000
_cell.length_c   1.000
_cell.angle_alpha   90.00
_cell.angle_beta   90.00
_cell.angle_gamma   90.00
#
_symmetry.space_group_name_H-M   'P 1'
#
loop_
_entity.id
_entity.type
_entity.pdbx_description
1 polymer ?
#
loop_
_entity_poly.entity_id
_entity_poly.type
_entity_poly.pdbx_seq_one_letter_code
_entity_poly.pdbx_strand_id
1 'polypeptide(L)'
;MITLAAAKNSSKDLPEMAKVFKKTSRNGGLSLYLGKRDYVDSLTSVEKVEGVVLLDPSSLGDKKVFVQLACAFRYGNEDLDAVGLCFRKDIWIHHLQIYPDYKCSSLSLKIPTNLPCSVSLQPGPDDKGKACGVDFEVKAYLAMEKNNPDEKIEKNSPRHSQNPLYFHGEVIPIKIKINNESNKTVKKFKITVEQTTDIVLYSADKYSKNVLNAEFGETVEAESTYNNTLNITPMLAENKEKRGLALDGQLKEEDTNLASTTVLGPGAEKEVMGILVSYKIKITLMVAGGGLLGGLTASDVSVELPLKLMHPKPEERMLHLGLKRNPQNDRKTMRGGDTRVKRRRMCLV
;
A
#
# COMPACT_ATOMS: atom_id res chain seq x y z
N MET A 1 24.65 42.19 0.98
CA MET A 1 25.32 41.64 2.17
C MET A 1 24.30 41.69 3.30
N ILE A 2 23.64 40.58 3.63
CA ILE A 2 22.66 40.53 4.72
C ILE A 2 23.28 39.71 5.85
N THR A 3 23.55 40.37 6.96
CA THR A 3 24.14 39.81 8.17
C THR A 3 23.05 39.14 9.00
N LEU A 4 23.13 37.82 9.19
CA LEU A 4 22.32 37.09 10.18
C LEU A 4 23.18 36.89 11.43
N ALA A 5 22.72 37.47 12.54
CA ALA A 5 23.37 37.34 13.84
C ALA A 5 23.18 35.91 14.38
N ALA A 6 24.28 35.22 14.65
CA ALA A 6 24.30 33.95 15.35
C ALA A 6 24.32 34.19 16.86
N ALA A 7 23.24 33.82 17.55
CA ALA A 7 23.26 33.62 19.00
C ALA A 7 23.80 32.20 19.27
N LYS A 8 24.90 32.12 20.04
CA LYS A 8 25.56 30.87 20.47
C LYS A 8 25.01 30.39 21.83
N ASN A 9 25.13 29.07 22.00
CA ASN A 9 24.93 28.20 23.19
C ASN A 9 23.48 27.72 23.40
N SER A 10 23.18 26.42 23.54
CA SER A 10 23.96 25.33 24.15
C SER A 10 23.64 23.98 23.48
N SER A 11 24.62 23.08 23.52
CA SER A 11 24.61 21.75 22.91
C SER A 11 23.70 20.76 23.67
N LYS A 12 22.59 20.34 23.06
CA LYS A 12 22.05 18.98 22.98
C LYS A 12 20.72 19.03 22.21
N ASP A 13 20.49 18.06 21.35
CA ASP A 13 19.36 17.89 20.42
C ASP A 13 19.45 18.73 19.12
N LEU A 14 20.33 18.30 18.21
CA LEU A 14 20.14 18.59 16.79
C LEU A 14 18.84 17.88 16.35
N PRO A 15 17.80 18.60 15.89
CA PRO A 15 16.61 17.96 15.35
C PRO A 15 17.06 17.09 14.16
N GLU A 16 16.58 15.85 14.11
CA GLU A 16 16.72 14.96 12.97
C GLU A 16 16.45 15.78 11.70
N MET A 17 17.46 15.93 10.83
CA MET A 17 17.32 16.76 9.63
C MET A 17 16.14 16.23 8.82
N ALA A 18 15.04 16.99 8.78
CA ALA A 18 13.83 16.60 8.07
C ALA A 18 14.20 16.33 6.61
N LYS A 19 14.09 15.08 6.17
CA LYS A 19 14.43 14.65 4.81
C LYS A 19 13.43 15.25 3.83
N VAL A 20 13.80 16.34 3.16
CA VAL A 20 12.98 16.99 2.14
C VAL A 20 13.30 16.40 0.77
N PHE A 21 12.26 16.14 -0.02
CA PHE A 21 12.37 15.62 -1.38
C PHE A 21 12.21 16.75 -2.38
N LYS A 22 13.19 16.92 -3.26
CA LYS A 22 13.22 17.97 -4.29
C LYS A 22 13.23 17.35 -5.67
N LYS A 23 12.51 17.96 -6.62
CA LYS A 23 12.73 17.77 -8.05
C LYS A 23 12.73 19.09 -8.79
N THR A 24 13.67 19.27 -9.70
CA THR A 24 13.84 20.49 -10.48
C THR A 24 13.58 20.19 -11.94
N SER A 25 12.89 21.11 -12.61
CA SER A 25 12.63 21.06 -14.05
C SER A 25 13.95 21.07 -14.83
N ARG A 26 13.95 20.54 -16.06
CA ARG A 26 15.16 20.48 -16.91
C ARG A 26 15.77 21.85 -17.17
N ASN A 27 14.95 22.89 -17.23
CA ASN A 27 15.37 24.27 -17.45
C ASN A 27 15.72 25.02 -16.14
N GLY A 28 15.68 24.36 -14.97
CA GLY A 28 16.05 24.96 -13.68
C GLY A 28 15.03 25.93 -13.07
N GLY A 29 14.14 26.51 -13.88
CA GLY A 29 13.23 27.59 -13.47
C GLY A 29 12.08 27.18 -12.55
N LEU A 30 11.87 25.88 -12.31
CA LEU A 30 10.82 25.35 -11.45
C LEU A 30 11.38 24.23 -10.57
N SER A 31 11.24 24.35 -9.26
CA SER A 31 11.59 23.29 -8.32
C SER A 31 10.46 22.98 -7.36
N LEU A 32 10.04 21.72 -7.31
CA LEU A 32 9.04 21.21 -6.39
C LEU A 32 9.73 20.56 -5.18
N TYR A 33 9.27 20.92 -3.99
CA TYR A 33 9.71 20.37 -2.71
C TYR A 33 8.53 19.73 -1.99
N LEU A 34 8.69 18.50 -1.52
CA LEU A 34 7.74 17.80 -0.66
C LEU A 34 8.44 17.38 0.64
N GLY A 35 7.77 17.54 1.77
CA GLY A 35 8.30 17.11 3.07
C GLY A 35 8.35 15.58 3.24
N LYS A 36 7.56 14.84 2.45
CA LYS A 36 7.52 13.37 2.47
C LYS A 36 6.96 12.80 1.16
N ARG A 37 7.11 11.48 0.98
CA ARG A 37 6.57 10.75 -0.17
C ARG A 37 5.52 9.71 0.21
N ASP A 38 5.49 9.28 1.47
CA ASP A 38 4.48 8.36 1.97
C ASP A 38 3.42 9.14 2.78
N TYR A 39 2.18 9.03 2.35
CA TYR A 39 1.02 9.67 2.97
C TYR A 39 0.09 8.61 3.56
N VAL A 40 -0.32 8.84 4.80
CA VAL A 40 -1.19 7.92 5.54
C VAL A 40 -2.62 8.06 5.03
N ASP A 41 -3.19 6.94 4.60
CA ASP A 41 -4.58 6.82 4.18
C ASP A 41 -5.36 6.02 5.23
N SER A 42 -6.21 6.74 5.96
CA SER A 42 -7.21 6.16 6.87
C SER A 42 -8.56 6.16 6.16
N LEU A 43 -9.45 5.28 6.57
CA LEU A 43 -10.76 5.12 5.91
C LEU A 43 -11.66 6.36 5.99
N THR A 44 -11.38 7.25 6.95
CA THR A 44 -12.08 8.53 7.14
C THR A 44 -11.36 9.72 6.51
N SER A 45 -10.03 9.66 6.37
CA SER A 45 -9.23 10.79 5.90
C SER A 45 -7.88 10.35 5.34
N VAL A 46 -7.47 11.00 4.26
CA VAL A 46 -6.11 10.92 3.72
C VAL A 46 -5.32 12.12 4.21
N GLU A 47 -4.08 11.88 4.62
CA GLU A 47 -3.15 12.94 4.98
C GLU A 47 -2.91 13.91 3.82
N LYS A 48 -2.82 15.20 4.11
CA LYS A 48 -2.68 16.24 3.09
C LYS A 48 -1.27 16.24 2.50
N VAL A 49 -1.19 16.57 1.21
CA VAL A 49 0.09 16.76 0.51
C VAL A 49 0.54 18.20 0.71
N GLU A 50 1.58 18.38 1.50
CA GLU A 50 2.18 19.69 1.75
C GLU A 50 3.54 19.79 1.06
N GLY A 51 3.80 20.96 0.47
CA GLY A 51 5.01 21.21 -0.29
C GLY A 51 5.25 22.69 -0.58
N VAL A 52 6.33 22.96 -1.29
CA VAL A 52 6.69 24.31 -1.75
C VAL A 52 7.14 24.25 -3.20
N VAL A 53 6.75 25.24 -3.99
CA VAL A 53 7.21 25.41 -5.36
C VAL A 53 8.11 26.64 -5.45
N LEU A 54 9.38 26.44 -5.75
CA LEU A 54 10.31 27.51 -6.06
C LEU A 54 10.24 27.82 -7.55
N LEU A 55 10.13 29.12 -7.84
CA LEU A 55 9.96 29.66 -9.18
C LEU A 55 11.07 30.66 -9.47
N ASP A 56 11.64 30.58 -10.65
CA ASP A 56 12.50 31.63 -11.21
C ASP A 56 11.65 32.54 -12.12
N PRO A 57 11.29 33.77 -11.68
CA PRO A 57 10.46 34.71 -12.45
C PRO A 57 10.97 34.99 -13.86
N SER A 58 12.29 34.95 -14.06
CA SER A 58 12.92 35.19 -15.37
C SER A 58 12.58 34.10 -16.40
N SER A 59 12.12 32.93 -15.95
CA SER A 59 11.78 31.79 -16.79
C SER A 59 10.28 31.67 -17.12
N LEU A 60 9.43 32.54 -16.56
CA LEU A 60 7.96 32.42 -16.65
C LEU A 60 7.33 33.06 -17.89
N GLY A 61 7.82 34.23 -18.34
CA GLY A 61 7.12 35.02 -19.37
C GLY A 61 5.64 35.24 -18.99
N ASP A 62 4.73 35.02 -19.94
CA ASP A 62 3.27 35.13 -19.72
C ASP A 62 2.60 33.83 -19.21
N LYS A 63 3.40 32.81 -18.84
CA LYS A 63 2.89 31.48 -18.49
C LYS A 63 2.44 31.42 -17.04
N LYS A 64 1.43 30.59 -16.77
CA LYS A 64 0.96 30.27 -15.42
C LYS A 64 1.65 29.01 -14.91
N VAL A 65 1.80 28.92 -13.60
CA VAL A 65 2.35 27.72 -12.95
C VAL A 65 1.21 26.92 -12.36
N PHE A 66 1.16 25.64 -12.70
CA PHE A 66 0.22 24.70 -12.13
C PHE A 66 0.97 23.57 -11.43
N VAL A 67 0.39 23.07 -10.35
CA VAL A 67 0.73 21.79 -9.74
C VAL A 67 -0.42 20.83 -9.99
N GLN A 68 -0.09 19.66 -10.51
CA GLN A 68 -1.00 18.56 -10.75
C GLN A 68 -0.67 17.43 -9.79
N LEU A 69 -1.69 16.94 -9.10
CA LEU A 69 -1.66 15.64 -8.44
C LEU A 69 -2.57 14.70 -9.23
N ALA A 70 -2.00 13.61 -9.73
CA ALA A 70 -2.71 12.60 -10.51
C ALA A 70 -2.61 11.24 -9.83
N CYS A 71 -3.73 10.53 -9.75
CA CYS A 71 -3.79 9.10 -9.50
C CYS A 71 -3.96 8.41 -10.85
N ALA A 72 -2.95 7.67 -11.28
CA ALA A 72 -2.94 7.04 -12.60
C ALA A 72 -2.79 5.52 -12.47
N PHE A 73 -3.61 4.80 -13.23
CA PHE A 73 -3.43 3.40 -13.50
C PHE A 73 -2.52 3.27 -14.73
N ARG A 74 -1.39 2.57 -14.58
CA ARG A 74 -0.48 2.22 -15.66
C ARG A 74 -0.60 0.74 -15.95
N TYR A 75 -0.84 0.40 -17.20
CA TYR A 75 -0.82 -0.96 -17.72
C TYR A 75 0.20 -1.03 -18.87
N GLY A 76 0.61 -2.22 -19.30
CA GLY A 76 1.53 -2.35 -20.46
C GLY A 76 2.99 -1.92 -20.23
N ASN A 77 3.76 -1.89 -21.32
CA ASN A 77 5.20 -1.57 -21.33
C ASN A 77 5.41 -0.13 -21.86
N GLU A 78 6.25 0.67 -21.18
CA GLU A 78 6.62 2.04 -21.58
C GLU A 78 7.19 2.11 -23.02
N ASP A 79 7.81 1.05 -23.53
CA ASP A 79 8.32 0.98 -24.91
C ASP A 79 7.18 1.02 -25.96
N LEU A 80 6.00 0.50 -25.63
CA LEU A 80 4.83 0.53 -26.51
C LEU A 80 4.08 1.88 -26.41
N ASP A 81 4.21 2.58 -25.28
CA ASP A 81 3.72 3.95 -25.06
C ASP A 81 4.41 4.93 -26.05
N ALA A 82 5.69 4.72 -26.34
CA ALA A 82 6.46 5.49 -27.32
C ALA A 82 6.00 5.29 -28.78
N VAL A 83 5.23 4.23 -29.07
CA VAL A 83 4.65 3.92 -30.39
C VAL A 83 3.21 4.46 -30.51
N GLY A 84 2.72 5.23 -29.53
CA GLY A 84 1.43 5.92 -29.58
C GLY A 84 0.25 5.11 -29.02
N LEU A 85 0.50 3.95 -28.42
CA LEU A 85 -0.49 3.22 -27.63
C LEU A 85 -0.38 3.69 -26.18
N CYS A 86 -1.16 4.68 -25.77
CA CYS A 86 -1.12 5.19 -24.39
C CYS A 86 -1.73 4.15 -23.42
N PHE A 87 -0.90 3.45 -22.64
CA PHE A 87 -1.33 2.47 -21.65
C PHE A 87 -1.42 3.07 -20.23
N ARG A 88 -1.98 4.28 -20.17
CA ARG A 88 -2.19 5.02 -18.92
C ARG A 88 -3.60 5.55 -18.86
N LYS A 89 -4.30 5.24 -17.78
CA LYS A 89 -5.60 5.82 -17.44
C LYS A 89 -5.46 6.68 -16.19
N ASP A 90 -5.70 7.97 -16.32
CA ASP A 90 -5.81 8.83 -15.15
C ASP A 90 -7.17 8.57 -14.47
N ILE A 91 -7.12 7.98 -13.27
CA ILE A 91 -8.28 7.67 -12.43
C ILE A 91 -8.80 8.95 -11.79
N TRP A 92 -7.88 9.84 -11.39
CA TRP A 92 -8.22 11.13 -10.80
C TRP A 92 -7.10 12.13 -11.02
N ILE A 93 -7.47 13.38 -11.29
CA ILE A 93 -6.53 14.49 -11.47
C ILE A 93 -7.05 15.69 -10.69
N HIS A 94 -6.16 16.37 -9.98
CA HIS A 94 -6.42 17.66 -9.39
C HIS A 94 -5.32 18.67 -9.74
N HIS A 95 -5.76 19.84 -10.18
CA HIS A 95 -4.88 20.95 -10.57
C HIS A 95 -5.04 22.12 -9.61
N LEU A 96 -3.93 22.58 -9.06
CA LEU A 96 -3.81 23.82 -8.30
C LEU A 96 -2.96 24.83 -9.08
N GLN A 97 -3.46 26.05 -9.27
CA GLN A 97 -2.70 27.13 -9.88
C GLN A 97 -1.89 27.84 -8.79
N ILE A 98 -0.58 27.94 -8.96
CA ILE A 98 0.34 28.59 -8.01
C ILE A 98 0.61 30.04 -8.41
N TYR A 99 0.72 30.31 -9.71
CA TYR A 99 0.98 31.65 -10.26
C TYR A 99 -0.03 31.97 -11.38
N PRO A 100 -0.62 33.18 -11.45
CA PRO A 100 -0.37 34.38 -10.62
C PRO A 100 -1.14 34.48 -9.29
N ASP A 101 -2.06 33.56 -8.98
CA ASP A 101 -3.15 33.82 -8.03
C ASP A 101 -2.83 33.76 -6.51
N TYR A 102 -1.62 33.43 -6.02
CA TYR A 102 -1.41 33.31 -4.56
C TYR A 102 -0.11 33.89 -3.97
N LYS A 103 -0.29 34.47 -2.77
CA LYS A 103 0.65 35.15 -1.87
C LYS A 103 1.70 34.25 -1.20
N CYS A 104 1.79 32.97 -1.52
CA CYS A 104 2.77 32.06 -0.91
C CYS A 104 3.00 30.86 -1.82
N SER A 105 4.26 30.50 -2.04
CA SER A 105 4.72 29.30 -2.78
C SER A 105 4.35 27.97 -2.11
N SER A 106 3.53 28.00 -1.05
CA SER A 106 3.06 26.84 -0.30
C SER A 106 1.95 26.07 -1.02
N LEU A 107 2.14 24.76 -1.14
CA LEU A 107 1.23 23.79 -1.74
C LEU A 107 0.50 23.02 -0.64
N SER A 108 -0.84 22.91 -0.73
CA SER A 108 -1.64 22.01 0.12
C SER A 108 -2.72 21.33 -0.72
N LEU A 109 -2.57 20.04 -1.02
CA LEU A 109 -3.52 19.25 -1.81
C LEU A 109 -4.27 18.25 -0.94
N LYS A 110 -5.58 18.10 -1.18
CA LYS A 110 -6.45 17.14 -0.49
C LYS A 110 -6.77 15.96 -1.43
N ILE A 111 -6.56 14.75 -0.95
CA ILE A 111 -6.84 13.53 -1.71
C ILE A 111 -8.19 12.93 -1.27
N PRO A 112 -9.09 12.57 -2.21
CA PRO A 112 -10.30 11.83 -1.88
C PRO A 112 -9.98 10.44 -1.29
N THR A 113 -10.84 9.98 -0.38
CA THR A 113 -10.68 8.69 0.34
C THR A 113 -11.14 7.48 -0.47
N ASN A 114 -11.89 7.68 -1.55
CA ASN A 114 -12.38 6.63 -2.44
C ASN A 114 -11.39 6.24 -3.55
N LEU A 115 -10.25 6.94 -3.66
CA LEU A 115 -9.22 6.54 -4.63
C LEU A 115 -8.48 5.26 -4.19
N PRO A 116 -8.02 4.44 -5.15
CA PRO A 116 -7.23 3.24 -4.85
C PRO A 116 -5.91 3.57 -4.14
N CYS A 117 -5.31 2.55 -3.53
CA CYS A 117 -3.98 2.63 -2.92
C CYS A 117 -2.88 2.48 -3.97
N SER A 118 -1.66 2.89 -3.61
CA SER A 118 -0.51 2.69 -4.49
C SER A 118 -0.06 1.23 -4.40
N VAL A 119 -0.31 0.49 -5.48
CA VAL A 119 -0.05 -0.94 -5.60
C VAL A 119 0.56 -1.19 -6.97
N SER A 120 1.61 -2.01 -7.02
CA SER A 120 2.26 -2.42 -8.26
C SER A 120 2.30 -3.94 -8.36
N LEU A 121 2.12 -4.47 -9.56
CA LEU A 121 2.30 -5.89 -9.83
C LEU A 121 3.76 -6.19 -10.08
N GLN A 122 4.26 -7.22 -9.40
CA GLN A 122 5.63 -7.67 -9.53
C GLN A 122 5.91 -8.12 -10.97
N PRO A 123 6.87 -7.49 -11.67
CA PRO A 123 7.25 -7.89 -13.01
C PRO A 123 7.90 -9.28 -13.00
N GLY A 124 7.81 -9.99 -14.12
CA GLY A 124 8.61 -11.17 -14.39
C GLY A 124 10.06 -10.80 -14.70
N PRO A 125 11.00 -11.76 -14.67
CA PRO A 125 12.41 -11.51 -14.96
C PRO A 125 12.66 -10.93 -16.36
N ASP A 126 11.79 -11.26 -17.33
CA ASP A 126 11.90 -10.81 -18.72
C ASP A 126 11.07 -9.56 -19.03
N ASP A 127 10.25 -9.09 -18.08
CA ASP A 127 9.42 -7.89 -18.27
C ASP A 127 10.32 -6.64 -18.16
N LYS A 128 10.40 -5.88 -19.25
CA LYS A 128 11.13 -4.60 -19.31
C LYS A 128 10.17 -3.42 -19.12
N GLY A 129 10.68 -2.33 -18.55
CA GLY A 129 9.91 -1.10 -18.32
C GLY A 129 9.33 -1.00 -16.90
N LYS A 130 8.40 -0.05 -16.70
CA LYS A 130 7.72 0.09 -15.41
C LYS A 130 6.71 -1.03 -15.17
N ALA A 131 6.59 -1.42 -13.91
CA ALA A 131 5.57 -2.34 -13.46
C ALA A 131 4.15 -1.77 -13.69
N CYS A 132 3.22 -2.66 -14.02
CA CYS A 132 1.78 -2.37 -14.02
C CYS A 132 1.34 -2.00 -12.60
N GLY A 133 0.59 -0.92 -12.43
CA GLY A 133 0.28 -0.44 -11.09
C GLY A 133 -0.52 0.85 -11.04
N VAL A 134 -0.93 1.20 -9.83
CA VAL A 134 -1.55 2.47 -9.47
C VAL A 134 -0.52 3.33 -8.76
N ASP A 135 -0.23 4.50 -9.35
CA ASP A 135 0.74 5.44 -8.82
C ASP A 135 0.11 6.83 -8.60
N PHE A 136 0.61 7.52 -7.57
CA PHE A 136 0.32 8.93 -7.36
C PHE A 136 1.50 9.76 -7.86
N GLU A 137 1.24 10.69 -8.78
CA GLU A 137 2.25 11.58 -9.36
C GLU A 137 1.95 13.04 -9.00
N VAL A 138 2.95 13.74 -8.47
CA VAL A 138 2.91 15.20 -8.30
C VAL A 138 3.83 15.83 -9.34
N LYS A 139 3.27 16.70 -10.19
CA LYS A 139 3.97 17.42 -11.26
C LYS A 139 3.76 18.90 -11.09
N ALA A 140 4.80 19.69 -11.33
CA ALA A 140 4.68 21.13 -11.50
C ALA A 140 5.02 21.48 -12.96
N TYR A 141 4.21 22.32 -13.60
CA TYR A 141 4.41 22.70 -15.01
C TYR A 141 3.99 24.13 -15.30
N LEU A 142 4.50 24.66 -16.42
CA LEU A 142 4.13 25.95 -16.99
C LEU A 142 3.11 25.73 -18.12
N ALA A 143 1.95 26.39 -18.07
CA ALA A 143 0.92 26.32 -19.11
C ALA A 143 0.16 27.65 -19.25
N MET A 144 -0.55 27.82 -20.37
CA MET A 144 -1.40 29.01 -20.61
C MET A 144 -2.78 28.87 -19.96
N GLU A 145 -3.34 27.65 -19.93
CA GLU A 145 -4.66 27.33 -19.33
C GLU A 145 -4.64 25.96 -18.60
N LYS A 146 -5.65 25.72 -17.73
CA LYS A 146 -5.81 24.48 -16.94
C LYS A 146 -6.64 23.46 -17.74
N ASN A 147 -6.02 22.37 -18.18
CA ASN A 147 -6.75 21.29 -18.84
C ASN A 147 -7.69 20.55 -17.86
N ASN A 148 -8.91 20.32 -18.32
CA ASN A 148 -10.12 19.93 -17.59
C ASN A 148 -10.17 18.42 -17.23
N PRO A 149 -10.47 18.06 -15.97
CA PRO A 149 -11.41 16.96 -15.74
C PRO A 149 -12.31 17.20 -14.51
N ASP A 150 -13.63 17.09 -14.70
CA ASP A 150 -14.61 16.99 -13.62
C ASP A 150 -15.24 15.59 -13.60
N GLU A 151 -15.01 14.85 -12.53
CA GLU A 151 -16.05 13.98 -11.97
C GLU A 151 -15.86 13.96 -10.45
N LYS A 152 -16.92 14.35 -9.74
CA LYS A 152 -16.93 14.56 -8.29
C LYS A 152 -17.88 13.51 -7.71
N ILE A 153 -17.39 12.62 -6.86
CA ILE A 153 -18.23 11.63 -6.18
C ILE A 153 -18.16 11.87 -4.68
N GLU A 154 -19.35 11.95 -4.08
CA GLU A 154 -19.59 12.26 -2.68
C GLU A 154 -19.24 11.10 -1.73
N LYS A 155 -19.01 11.44 -0.45
CA LYS A 155 -18.65 10.49 0.60
C LYS A 155 -19.84 10.21 1.50
N ASN A 156 -19.98 8.97 1.94
CA ASN A 156 -20.56 8.62 3.25
C ASN A 156 -19.77 7.48 3.91
N SER A 157 -19.53 7.61 5.22
CA SER A 157 -19.01 6.56 6.15
C SER A 157 -20.22 5.79 6.73
N PRO A 158 -20.16 4.54 7.29
CA PRO A 158 -19.21 4.07 8.33
C PRO A 158 -19.05 2.52 8.54
N ARG A 159 -18.38 2.16 9.66
CA ARG A 159 -18.41 0.92 10.52
C ARG A 159 -17.88 -0.42 9.98
N HIS A 160 -16.98 -1.01 10.76
CA HIS A 160 -16.16 -2.18 10.43
C HIS A 160 -16.65 -3.51 10.98
N SER A 161 -16.58 -4.52 10.13
CA SER A 161 -16.52 -5.93 10.50
C SER A 161 -15.13 -6.29 11.07
N GLN A 162 -15.17 -6.88 12.26
CA GLN A 162 -14.05 -7.30 13.11
C GLN A 162 -13.41 -8.59 12.54
N ASN A 163 -12.48 -8.44 11.59
CA ASN A 163 -11.56 -9.53 11.23
C ASN A 163 -10.21 -9.26 11.91
N PRO A 164 -9.47 -10.30 12.33
CA PRO A 164 -8.16 -10.12 12.93
C PRO A 164 -7.20 -9.47 11.93
N LEU A 165 -6.56 -8.39 12.39
CA LEU A 165 -5.59 -7.57 11.66
C LEU A 165 -4.18 -8.05 12.03
N TYR A 166 -3.31 -8.18 11.03
CA TYR A 166 -1.90 -8.49 11.23
C TYR A 166 -1.03 -7.49 10.47
N PHE A 167 0.15 -7.18 10.99
CA PHE A 167 1.10 -6.32 10.30
C PHE A 167 2.12 -7.12 9.47
N HIS A 168 2.63 -6.48 8.42
CA HIS A 168 3.69 -7.06 7.60
C HIS A 168 4.90 -7.47 8.45
N GLY A 169 5.37 -8.70 8.26
CA GLY A 169 6.52 -9.27 8.98
C GLY A 169 6.19 -9.81 10.39
N GLU A 170 4.95 -9.67 10.86
CA GLU A 170 4.55 -10.26 12.14
C GLU A 170 4.22 -11.75 12.03
N VAL A 171 4.44 -12.45 13.13
CA VAL A 171 4.01 -13.84 13.30
C VAL A 171 2.50 -13.88 13.50
N ILE A 172 1.82 -14.64 12.67
CA ILE A 172 0.38 -14.88 12.73
C ILE A 172 0.14 -16.22 13.44
N PRO A 173 -0.37 -16.22 14.69
CA PRO A 173 -0.72 -17.44 15.41
C PRO A 173 -2.09 -17.97 14.95
N ILE A 174 -2.10 -19.21 14.46
CA ILE A 174 -3.30 -19.93 14.02
C ILE A 174 -3.61 -21.02 15.04
N LYS A 175 -4.64 -20.79 15.83
CA LYS A 175 -5.12 -21.77 16.80
C LYS A 175 -6.00 -22.80 16.10
N ILE A 176 -5.57 -24.06 16.11
CA ILE A 176 -6.28 -25.18 15.50
C ILE A 176 -6.82 -26.07 16.61
N LYS A 177 -8.13 -26.33 16.55
CA LYS A 177 -8.82 -27.29 17.41
C LYS A 177 -9.55 -28.30 16.55
N ILE A 178 -9.23 -29.56 16.73
CA ILE A 178 -9.83 -30.67 15.99
C ILE A 178 -10.39 -31.68 16.99
N ASN A 179 -11.59 -32.16 16.68
CA ASN A 179 -12.19 -33.34 17.28
C ASN A 179 -12.37 -34.35 16.15
N ASN A 180 -11.49 -35.35 16.07
CA ASN A 180 -11.47 -36.33 15.00
C ASN A 180 -12.26 -37.57 15.42
N GLU A 181 -13.55 -37.60 15.10
CA GLU A 181 -14.45 -38.75 15.31
C GLU A 181 -14.44 -39.71 14.11
N SER A 182 -13.37 -39.71 13.33
CA SER A 182 -13.20 -40.60 12.19
C SER A 182 -12.17 -41.67 12.46
N ASN A 183 -12.26 -42.76 11.67
CA ASN A 183 -11.30 -43.85 11.69
C ASN A 183 -10.02 -43.58 10.87
N LYS A 184 -9.78 -42.33 10.43
CA LYS A 184 -8.61 -41.94 9.64
C LYS A 184 -7.71 -40.99 10.42
N THR A 185 -6.40 -41.19 10.28
CA THR A 185 -5.38 -40.32 10.86
C THR A 185 -5.06 -39.15 9.93
N VAL A 186 -4.98 -37.94 10.48
CA VAL A 186 -4.39 -36.77 9.82
C VAL A 186 -2.88 -36.87 9.90
N LYS A 187 -2.20 -36.86 8.74
CA LYS A 187 -0.74 -37.05 8.64
C LYS A 187 0.06 -35.77 8.73
N LYS A 188 -0.49 -34.68 8.18
CA LYS A 188 0.16 -33.37 8.19
C LYS A 188 -0.86 -32.26 8.01
N PHE A 189 -0.47 -31.08 8.45
CA PHE A 189 -1.18 -29.83 8.18
C PHE A 189 -0.44 -29.08 7.09
N LYS A 190 -1.19 -28.51 6.16
CA LYS A 190 -0.68 -27.58 5.17
C LYS A 190 -1.42 -26.27 5.32
N ILE A 191 -0.69 -25.20 5.61
CA ILE A 191 -1.23 -23.85 5.71
C ILE A 191 -0.71 -23.05 4.53
N THR A 192 -1.62 -22.55 3.72
CA THR A 192 -1.29 -21.67 2.59
C THR A 192 -1.90 -20.30 2.80
N VAL A 193 -1.15 -19.24 2.55
CA VAL A 193 -1.68 -17.89 2.46
C VAL A 193 -1.77 -17.54 0.98
N GLU A 194 -2.97 -17.25 0.51
CA GLU A 194 -3.24 -16.85 -0.88
C GLU A 194 -3.54 -15.36 -0.93
N GLN A 195 -2.80 -14.64 -1.79
CA GLN A 195 -3.10 -13.27 -2.18
C GLN A 195 -3.96 -13.31 -3.45
N THR A 196 -5.14 -12.72 -3.35
CA THR A 196 -6.06 -12.49 -4.47
C THR A 196 -5.98 -11.03 -4.88
N THR A 197 -5.74 -10.80 -6.17
CA THR A 197 -5.61 -9.48 -6.79
C THR A 197 -6.70 -9.33 -7.84
N ASP A 198 -7.65 -8.44 -7.60
CA ASP A 198 -8.69 -8.07 -8.54
C ASP A 198 -8.27 -6.75 -9.22
N ILE A 199 -8.10 -6.77 -10.54
CA ILE A 199 -7.82 -5.59 -11.36
C ILE A 199 -9.14 -5.12 -11.94
N VAL A 200 -9.55 -3.92 -11.59
CA VAL A 200 -10.81 -3.31 -12.04
C VAL A 200 -10.45 -2.04 -12.82
N LEU A 201 -10.50 -2.13 -14.15
CA LEU A 201 -10.25 -0.99 -15.04
C LEU A 201 -11.25 -0.96 -16.20
N TYR A 202 -11.02 -1.79 -17.24
CA TYR A 202 -11.96 -1.99 -18.36
C TYR A 202 -12.69 -3.34 -18.24
N SER A 203 -11.98 -4.35 -17.73
CA SER A 203 -12.48 -5.66 -17.31
C SER A 203 -12.22 -5.84 -15.81
N ALA A 204 -12.94 -6.80 -15.21
CA ALA A 204 -12.66 -7.30 -13.87
C ALA A 204 -11.85 -8.59 -14.00
N ASP A 205 -10.53 -8.46 -13.90
CA ASP A 205 -9.60 -9.60 -13.98
C ASP A 205 -9.15 -10.00 -12.58
N LYS A 206 -9.12 -11.30 -12.31
CA LYS A 206 -8.82 -11.84 -10.97
C LYS A 206 -7.64 -12.81 -11.01
N TYR A 207 -6.64 -12.55 -10.17
CA TYR A 207 -5.44 -13.37 -10.07
C TYR A 207 -5.23 -13.83 -8.63
N SER A 208 -4.99 -15.13 -8.43
CA SER A 208 -4.62 -15.70 -7.13
C SER A 208 -3.19 -16.23 -7.15
N LYS A 209 -2.40 -15.88 -6.13
CA LYS A 209 -1.03 -16.35 -5.92
C LYS A 209 -0.83 -16.76 -4.47
N ASN A 210 -0.19 -17.92 -4.25
CA ASN A 210 0.21 -18.34 -2.92
C ASN A 210 1.43 -17.54 -2.47
N VAL A 211 1.31 -16.76 -1.40
CA VAL A 211 2.41 -16.01 -0.77
C VAL A 211 3.11 -16.81 0.32
N LEU A 212 2.45 -17.82 0.87
CA LEU A 212 3.06 -18.75 1.82
C LEU A 212 2.52 -20.15 1.56
N ASN A 213 3.39 -21.15 1.68
CA ASN A 213 3.02 -22.55 1.73
C ASN A 213 3.86 -23.25 2.81
N ALA A 214 3.28 -23.40 4.00
CA ALA A 214 3.94 -24.02 5.15
C ALA A 214 3.33 -25.41 5.42
N GLU A 215 4.18 -26.42 5.59
CA GLU A 215 3.78 -27.77 5.99
C GLU A 215 4.23 -28.05 7.42
N PHE A 216 3.35 -28.63 8.23
CA PHE A 216 3.60 -29.00 9.61
C PHE A 216 3.36 -30.50 9.77
N GLY A 217 4.35 -31.20 10.34
CA GLY A 217 4.33 -32.66 10.53
C GLY A 217 3.51 -33.14 11.72
N GLU A 218 2.64 -32.30 12.29
CA GLU A 218 1.77 -32.70 13.39
C GLU A 218 0.69 -33.67 12.89
N THR A 219 0.37 -34.68 13.70
CA THR A 219 -0.60 -35.72 13.38
C THR A 219 -1.78 -35.68 14.33
N VAL A 220 -2.93 -36.17 13.85
CA VAL A 220 -4.12 -36.36 14.68
C VAL A 220 -4.64 -37.76 14.44
N GLU A 221 -4.54 -38.62 15.45
CA GLU A 221 -4.98 -40.00 15.36
C GLU A 221 -6.51 -40.11 15.23
N ALA A 222 -6.97 -41.28 14.78
CA ALA A 222 -8.39 -41.63 14.79
C ALA A 222 -8.98 -41.52 16.21
N GLU A 223 -10.24 -41.11 16.32
CA GLU A 223 -10.98 -40.98 17.59
C GLU A 223 -10.26 -40.12 18.65
N SER A 224 -9.56 -39.07 18.23
CA SER A 224 -8.74 -38.23 19.10
C SER A 224 -8.99 -36.73 18.93
N THR A 225 -8.52 -35.93 19.89
CA THR A 225 -8.60 -34.46 19.83
C THR A 225 -7.23 -33.84 19.71
N TYR A 226 -7.17 -32.68 19.05
CA TYR A 226 -5.95 -31.91 18.87
C TYR A 226 -6.22 -30.43 19.13
N ASN A 227 -5.32 -29.76 19.87
CA ASN A 227 -5.43 -28.35 20.21
C ASN A 227 -4.04 -27.75 20.32
N ASN A 228 -3.60 -27.07 19.28
CA ASN A 228 -2.31 -26.39 19.24
C ASN A 228 -2.40 -25.07 18.47
N THR A 229 -1.36 -24.25 18.57
CA THR A 229 -1.22 -23.00 17.84
C THR A 229 -0.04 -23.12 16.89
N LEU A 230 -0.29 -22.99 15.58
CA LEU A 230 0.73 -22.97 14.53
C LEU A 230 1.04 -21.53 14.15
N ASN A 231 2.31 -21.22 13.95
CA ASN A 231 2.77 -19.86 13.65
C ASN A 231 3.20 -19.76 12.18
N ILE A 232 2.74 -18.72 11.49
CA ILE A 232 3.13 -18.44 10.11
C ILE A 232 3.55 -16.98 9.94
N THR A 233 4.42 -16.70 8.96
CA THR A 233 4.84 -15.32 8.65
C THR A 233 4.92 -15.15 7.12
N PRO A 234 3.90 -14.57 6.47
CA PRO A 234 3.93 -14.33 5.03
C PRO A 234 4.93 -13.20 4.70
N MET A 235 5.97 -13.49 3.93
CA MET A 235 7.04 -12.53 3.61
C MET A 235 7.28 -12.40 2.11
N LEU A 236 7.59 -11.19 1.64
CA LEU A 236 8.00 -10.97 0.25
C LEU A 236 9.34 -11.65 -0.09
N ALA A 237 10.22 -11.84 0.89
CA ALA A 237 11.56 -12.41 0.68
C ALA A 237 11.54 -13.77 -0.05
N GLU A 238 10.55 -14.61 0.24
CA GLU A 238 10.36 -15.94 -0.35
C GLU A 238 9.59 -15.92 -1.68
N ASN A 239 9.17 -14.74 -2.14
CA ASN A 239 8.26 -14.56 -3.27
C ASN A 239 8.82 -13.62 -4.35
N LYS A 240 10.09 -13.23 -4.28
CA LYS A 240 10.75 -12.27 -5.19
C LYS A 240 10.80 -12.69 -6.67
N GLU A 241 10.55 -13.96 -6.96
CA GLU A 241 10.53 -14.49 -8.34
C GLU A 241 9.12 -14.63 -8.92
N LYS A 242 8.07 -14.41 -8.10
CA LYS A 242 6.67 -14.62 -8.52
C LYS A 242 6.14 -13.42 -9.31
N ARG A 243 6.03 -13.59 -10.63
CA ARG A 243 5.36 -12.64 -11.52
C ARG A 243 3.88 -12.47 -11.14
N GLY A 244 3.40 -11.23 -11.17
CA GLY A 244 2.01 -10.86 -10.98
C GLY A 244 1.54 -10.85 -9.53
N LEU A 245 2.47 -10.89 -8.57
CA LEU A 245 2.16 -10.67 -7.16
C LEU A 245 1.94 -9.18 -6.90
N ALA A 246 0.89 -8.81 -6.16
CA ALA A 246 0.67 -7.42 -5.79
C ALA A 246 1.62 -7.01 -4.66
N LEU A 247 2.36 -5.93 -4.89
CA LEU A 247 3.31 -5.31 -3.97
C LEU A 247 2.82 -3.90 -3.62
N ASP A 248 3.19 -3.42 -2.43
CA ASP A 248 3.02 -2.00 -2.13
C ASP A 248 3.86 -1.17 -3.13
N GLY A 249 3.34 0.00 -3.54
CA GLY A 249 3.96 0.83 -4.57
C GLY A 249 5.46 1.04 -4.35
N GLN A 250 6.25 0.83 -5.41
CA GLN A 250 7.71 0.89 -5.33
C GLN A 250 8.23 2.27 -5.76
N LEU A 251 8.96 2.95 -4.87
CA LEU A 251 9.86 4.05 -5.25
C LEU A 251 11.21 3.43 -5.62
N LYS A 252 11.89 3.98 -6.64
CA LYS A 252 13.21 3.50 -7.07
C LYS A 252 14.14 3.29 -5.86
N GLU A 253 14.79 2.12 -5.82
CA GLU A 253 15.84 1.72 -4.86
C GLU A 253 15.42 1.48 -3.40
N GLU A 254 14.13 1.47 -3.06
CA GLU A 254 13.68 1.11 -1.69
C GLU A 254 13.11 -0.31 -1.59
N ASP A 255 13.30 -0.94 -0.43
CA ASP A 255 12.65 -2.19 -0.05
C ASP A 255 11.12 -2.02 -0.08
N THR A 256 10.43 -2.96 -0.73
CA THR A 256 8.96 -3.03 -0.76
C THR A 256 8.46 -4.22 0.07
N ASN A 257 7.16 -4.27 0.32
CA ASN A 257 6.47 -5.37 0.98
C ASN A 257 5.36 -5.91 0.08
N LEU A 258 4.77 -7.04 0.51
CA LEU A 258 3.51 -7.52 -0.05
C LEU A 258 2.45 -6.40 0.04
N ALA A 259 1.57 -6.29 -0.95
CA ALA A 259 0.56 -5.24 -0.95
C ALA A 259 -0.36 -5.36 0.27
N SER A 260 -0.67 -4.23 0.91
CA SER A 260 -1.65 -4.19 2.01
C SER A 260 -3.07 -4.52 1.52
N THR A 261 -3.90 -5.13 2.37
CA THR A 261 -5.30 -5.45 2.02
C THR A 261 -6.08 -4.19 1.65
N THR A 262 -6.75 -4.21 0.49
CA THR A 262 -7.62 -3.14 0.04
C THR A 262 -8.93 -3.19 0.81
N VAL A 263 -9.10 -2.24 1.72
CA VAL A 263 -10.34 -2.08 2.49
C VAL A 263 -11.23 -1.05 1.79
N LEU A 264 -12.36 -1.48 1.23
CA LEU A 264 -13.36 -0.59 0.66
C LEU A 264 -14.50 -0.31 1.63
N GLY A 265 -15.14 0.84 1.44
CA GLY A 265 -16.42 1.12 2.09
C GLY A 265 -17.53 0.24 1.49
N PRO A 266 -18.59 -0.07 2.26
CA PRO A 266 -19.75 -0.80 1.73
C PRO A 266 -20.31 -0.10 0.48
N GLY A 267 -20.54 -0.86 -0.59
CA GLY A 267 -21.09 -0.33 -1.85
C GLY A 267 -20.06 0.31 -2.80
N ALA A 268 -18.85 0.61 -2.33
CA ALA A 268 -17.81 1.22 -3.17
C ALA A 268 -17.12 0.24 -4.13
N GLU A 269 -17.34 -1.07 -3.97
CA GLU A 269 -16.69 -2.13 -4.75
C GLU A 269 -16.93 -2.04 -6.26
N LYS A 270 -18.10 -1.51 -6.67
CA LYS A 270 -18.46 -1.39 -8.09
C LYS A 270 -17.99 -0.08 -8.74
N GLU A 271 -17.58 0.89 -7.94
CA GLU A 271 -17.20 2.23 -8.41
C GLU A 271 -15.69 2.46 -8.41
N VAL A 272 -14.93 1.61 -7.70
CA VAL A 272 -13.48 1.76 -7.56
C VAL A 272 -12.77 1.16 -8.76
N MET A 273 -12.11 2.02 -9.53
CA MET A 273 -11.10 1.60 -10.51
C MET A 273 -9.73 1.50 -9.84
N GLY A 274 -9.03 0.37 -10.02
CA GLY A 274 -7.73 0.14 -9.40
C GLY A 274 -7.38 -1.34 -9.23
N ILE A 275 -6.39 -1.58 -8.38
CA ILE A 275 -5.96 -2.92 -7.96
C ILE A 275 -6.47 -3.17 -6.54
N LEU A 276 -7.32 -4.17 -6.36
CA LEU A 276 -7.85 -4.58 -5.07
C LEU A 276 -7.15 -5.85 -4.60
N VAL A 277 -6.56 -5.80 -3.41
CA VAL A 277 -5.80 -6.91 -2.85
C VAL A 277 -6.52 -7.47 -1.64
N SER A 278 -6.74 -8.78 -1.61
CA SER A 278 -7.27 -9.50 -0.45
C SER A 278 -6.43 -10.75 -0.15
N TYR A 279 -6.46 -11.20 1.09
CA TYR A 279 -5.75 -12.41 1.51
C TYR A 279 -6.70 -13.39 2.16
N LYS A 280 -6.41 -14.67 1.97
CA LYS A 280 -7.03 -15.76 2.73
C LYS A 280 -5.98 -16.76 3.20
N ILE A 281 -6.22 -17.30 4.39
CA ILE A 281 -5.48 -18.43 4.93
C ILE A 281 -6.31 -19.67 4.63
N LYS A 282 -5.72 -20.65 3.96
CA LYS A 282 -6.31 -21.96 3.75
C LYS A 282 -5.54 -22.98 4.58
N ILE A 283 -6.24 -23.64 5.49
CA ILE A 283 -5.70 -24.70 6.35
C ILE A 283 -6.22 -26.01 5.77
N THR A 284 -5.33 -26.87 5.31
CA THR A 284 -5.63 -28.18 4.73
C THR A 284 -5.09 -29.28 5.63
N LEU A 285 -5.98 -30.15 6.10
CA LEU A 285 -5.67 -31.38 6.82
C LEU A 285 -5.44 -32.48 5.79
N MET A 286 -4.22 -33.02 5.74
CA MET A 286 -3.93 -34.13 4.85
C MET A 286 -4.21 -35.44 5.54
N VAL A 287 -5.23 -36.15 5.05
CA VAL A 287 -5.75 -37.37 5.69
C VAL A 287 -5.14 -38.59 5.02
N ALA A 288 -4.81 -39.62 5.81
CA ALA A 288 -4.36 -40.89 5.29
C ALA A 288 -5.39 -41.51 4.32
N GLY A 289 -4.99 -41.79 3.07
CA GLY A 289 -5.78 -42.56 2.12
C GLY A 289 -5.78 -44.04 2.51
N GLY A 290 -6.97 -44.65 2.62
CA GLY A 290 -7.10 -46.09 2.91
C GLY A 290 -6.95 -46.94 1.65
N GLY A 291 -6.00 -47.88 1.63
CA GLY A 291 -5.82 -48.88 0.56
C GLY A 291 -4.37 -49.13 0.13
N LEU A 292 -4.14 -50.22 -0.61
CA LEU A 292 -2.82 -50.72 -1.07
C LEU A 292 -2.01 -49.70 -1.91
N LEU A 293 -2.68 -48.70 -2.49
CA LEU A 293 -2.06 -47.63 -3.27
C LEU A 293 -1.98 -46.27 -2.55
N GLY A 294 -2.37 -46.19 -1.26
CA GLY A 294 -2.03 -45.24 -0.19
C GLY A 294 -1.93 -43.70 -0.42
N GLY A 295 -1.95 -43.22 -1.66
CA GLY A 295 -1.64 -41.85 -2.08
C GLY A 295 -2.47 -41.36 -3.27
N LEU A 296 -3.44 -42.14 -3.78
CA LEU A 296 -4.29 -41.75 -4.92
C LEU A 296 -5.71 -41.27 -4.53
N THR A 297 -6.13 -41.46 -3.27
CA THR A 297 -7.45 -41.05 -2.76
C THR A 297 -7.31 -40.11 -1.56
N ALA A 298 -6.67 -38.96 -1.76
CA ALA A 298 -6.52 -37.95 -0.72
C ALA A 298 -7.90 -37.39 -0.31
N SER A 299 -8.30 -37.66 0.94
CA SER A 299 -9.57 -37.16 1.54
C SER A 299 -9.29 -35.87 2.31
N ASP A 300 -8.58 -34.93 1.70
CA ASP A 300 -8.08 -33.76 2.40
C ASP A 300 -9.23 -32.81 2.79
N VAL A 301 -9.22 -32.35 4.04
CA VAL A 301 -10.22 -31.41 4.55
C VAL A 301 -9.61 -30.02 4.56
N SER A 302 -10.28 -29.01 4.01
CA SER A 302 -9.76 -27.64 3.97
C SER A 302 -10.74 -26.63 4.55
N VAL A 303 -10.22 -25.64 5.29
CA VAL A 303 -10.97 -24.46 5.76
C VAL A 303 -10.27 -23.19 5.32
N GLU A 304 -11.04 -22.18 4.94
CA GLU A 304 -10.53 -20.87 4.52
C GLU A 304 -10.94 -19.78 5.52
N LEU A 305 -9.99 -18.91 5.88
CA LEU A 305 -10.19 -17.78 6.79
C LEU A 305 -9.72 -16.48 6.10
N PRO A 306 -10.50 -15.40 6.14
CA PRO A 306 -10.06 -14.12 5.59
C PRO A 306 -8.93 -13.52 6.44
N LEU A 307 -7.91 -12.96 5.78
CA LEU A 307 -6.77 -12.31 6.41
C LEU A 307 -6.70 -10.83 6.00
N LYS A 308 -6.53 -9.94 6.99
CA LYS A 308 -6.22 -8.52 6.75
C LYS A 308 -4.78 -8.24 7.11
N LEU A 309 -3.96 -7.93 6.11
CA LEU A 309 -2.53 -7.65 6.25
C LEU A 309 -2.28 -6.16 5.90
N MET A 310 -1.69 -5.40 6.83
CA MET A 310 -1.53 -3.93 6.67
C MET A 310 -0.19 -3.41 7.24
N HIS A 311 0.08 -2.12 7.07
CA HIS A 311 1.18 -1.43 7.76
C HIS A 311 0.73 -0.89 9.13
N PRO A 312 1.64 -0.84 10.13
CA PRO A 312 1.39 -0.13 11.37
C PRO A 312 1.38 1.38 11.16
N LYS A 313 0.67 2.10 12.04
CA LYS A 313 0.71 3.57 12.08
C LYS A 313 2.12 4.06 12.41
N PRO A 314 2.58 5.20 11.85
CA PRO A 314 3.89 5.77 12.17
C PRO A 314 4.13 6.00 13.67
N GLU A 315 3.10 6.39 14.41
CA GLU A 315 3.16 6.62 15.86
C GLU A 315 3.42 5.33 16.66
N GLU A 316 2.91 4.18 16.20
CA GLU A 316 3.13 2.87 16.82
C GLU A 316 4.49 2.26 16.40
N ARG A 317 5.02 2.63 15.23
CA ARG A 317 6.37 2.25 14.79
C ARG A 317 7.45 2.80 15.75
N MET A 318 7.26 3.99 16.30
CA MET A 318 8.19 4.58 17.27
C MET A 318 8.18 3.85 18.61
N LEU A 319 7.01 3.32 19.03
CA LEU A 319 6.90 2.49 20.23
C LEU A 319 7.55 1.12 20.03
N HIS A 320 7.40 0.51 18.85
CA HIS A 320 8.00 -0.77 18.51
C HIS A 320 9.54 -0.70 18.35
N LEU A 321 10.08 0.46 17.94
CA LEU A 321 11.52 0.70 17.81
C LEU A 321 12.18 1.20 19.12
N GLY A 322 11.44 1.26 20.24
CA GLY A 322 12.00 1.59 21.56
C GLY A 322 12.39 3.06 21.77
N LEU A 323 12.02 3.97 20.86
CA LEU A 323 12.34 5.41 20.96
C LEU A 323 11.25 6.12 21.79
N LYS A 324 11.41 6.16 23.12
CA LYS A 324 10.51 6.89 24.01
C LYS A 324 10.64 8.41 23.79
N ARG A 325 9.52 9.08 23.47
CA ARG A 325 9.40 10.54 23.67
C ARG A 325 9.20 10.84 25.16
N ASN A 326 9.77 11.97 25.58
CA ASN A 326 9.75 12.47 26.94
C ASN A 326 8.30 12.72 27.40
N PRO A 327 7.81 12.08 28.49
CA PRO A 327 6.40 12.14 28.85
C PRO A 327 6.13 13.39 29.70
N GLN A 328 5.97 14.56 29.06
CA GLN A 328 5.56 15.75 29.79
C GLN A 328 4.57 16.68 29.08
N ASN A 329 3.87 16.27 28.01
CA ASN A 329 2.81 17.13 27.46
C ASN A 329 1.50 16.52 26.95
N ASP A 330 1.30 15.20 26.94
CA ASP A 330 0.05 14.64 26.38
C ASP A 330 -0.88 14.06 27.45
N ARG A 331 -1.56 14.97 28.16
CA ARG A 331 -2.77 14.65 28.93
C ARG A 331 -3.98 15.25 28.24
N LYS A 332 -4.25 14.85 26.99
CA LYS A 332 -5.56 15.03 26.34
C LYS A 332 -5.74 14.04 25.18
N THR A 333 -6.83 13.25 25.28
CA THR A 333 -7.47 12.45 24.22
C THR A 333 -6.86 11.09 23.83
N MET A 334 -6.75 10.17 24.80
CA MET A 334 -6.95 8.74 24.52
C MET A 334 -8.44 8.50 24.20
N ARG A 335 -8.84 8.67 22.93
CA ARG A 335 -10.01 7.98 22.38
C ARG A 335 -9.48 7.02 21.34
N GLY A 336 -9.80 5.73 21.50
CA GLY A 336 -9.38 4.65 20.62
C GLY A 336 -9.74 4.92 19.16
N GLY A 337 -8.80 5.55 18.45
CA GLY A 337 -8.87 5.80 17.02
C GLY A 337 -8.43 4.55 16.28
N ASP A 338 -9.24 4.17 15.30
CA ASP A 338 -9.01 3.08 14.37
C ASP A 338 -7.53 2.94 13.93
N THR A 339 -6.83 1.86 14.31
CA THR A 339 -5.40 1.62 14.07
C THR A 339 -5.05 1.26 12.61
N ARG A 340 -6.05 1.15 11.73
CA ARG A 340 -5.87 0.79 10.30
C ARG A 340 -5.27 1.90 9.47
N VAL A 341 -4.15 1.65 8.78
CA VAL A 341 -3.57 2.61 7.81
C VAL A 341 -3.07 1.92 6.56
N LYS A 342 -3.41 2.51 5.41
CA LYS A 342 -2.80 2.22 4.11
C LYS A 342 -1.82 3.33 3.75
N ARG A 343 -0.90 3.07 2.81
CA ARG A 343 0.06 4.08 2.34
C ARG A 343 -0.23 4.48 0.91
N ARG A 344 -0.19 5.78 0.65
CA ARG A 344 -0.15 6.35 -0.69
C ARG A 344 1.22 6.93 -0.90
N ARG A 345 1.93 6.35 -1.85
CA ARG A 345 3.31 6.70 -2.14
C ARG A 345 3.36 7.57 -3.38
N MET A 346 4.01 8.73 -3.25
CA MET A 346 4.05 9.75 -4.29
C MET A 346 5.39 9.79 -5.00
N CYS A 347 5.32 9.74 -6.33
CA CYS A 347 6.43 10.05 -7.20
C CYS A 347 6.41 11.54 -7.56
N LEU A 348 7.53 12.22 -7.33
CA LEU A 348 7.76 13.55 -7.90
C LEU A 348 8.18 13.37 -9.36
N VAL A 349 7.41 13.96 -10.27
CA VAL A 349 7.67 13.86 -11.71
C VAL A 349 8.11 15.19 -12.30
#